data_AF-A0A0W0XWT8-F1
#
_entry.id   AF-A0A0W0XWT8-F1
#
_cell.length_a   1.000
_cell.length_b   1.000
_cell.length_c   1.000
_cell.angle_alpha   90.00
_cell.angle_beta   90.00
_cell.angle_gamma   90.00
#
_symmetry.space_group_name_H-M   'P 1'
#
loop_
_entity.id
_entity.type
_entity.pdbx_description
1 polymer ?
#
loop_
_entity_poly.entity_id
_entity_poly.type
_entity_poly.pdbx_seq_one_letter_code
_entity_poly.pdbx_strand_id
1 'polypeptide(L)'
;MHLQEFTWQSIQPDKGGKSPKTYQFIIEFSMHCFTRGFSPEENIDKNLLYEHFNEKRLFDFKRYELCKDRPNIIKNIDKKTCFHTGKSNFLPLSY
;
A
#
# COMPACT_ATOMS: atom_id res chain seq x y z
N MET A 1 -14.01 -2.00 -3.51
CA MET A 1 -12.65 -1.47 -3.22
C MET A 1 -12.75 0.05 -3.27
N HIS A 2 -12.32 0.78 -2.24
CA HIS A 2 -12.57 2.24 -2.15
C HIS A 2 -11.52 3.09 -2.88
N LEU A 3 -10.30 2.57 -3.08
CA LEU A 3 -9.29 3.20 -3.94
C LEU A 3 -9.42 2.63 -5.34
N GLN A 4 -9.25 3.49 -6.34
CA GLN A 4 -9.21 3.07 -7.73
C GLN A 4 -7.80 2.57 -8.07
N GLU A 5 -7.77 1.50 -8.86
CA GLU A 5 -6.53 1.06 -9.51
C GLU A 5 -5.98 2.16 -10.42
N PHE A 6 -4.66 2.19 -10.59
CA PHE A 6 -4.04 3.09 -11.56
C PHE A 6 -2.71 2.55 -12.07
N THR A 7 -2.34 3.00 -13.26
CA THR A 7 -1.01 2.76 -13.82
C THR A 7 -0.05 3.85 -13.36
N TRP A 8 1.14 3.46 -12.93
CA TRP A 8 2.22 4.38 -12.55
C TRP A 8 3.52 4.02 -13.28
N GLN A 9 4.29 5.03 -13.66
CA GLN A 9 5.56 4.87 -14.35
C GLN A 9 6.69 5.48 -13.54
N SER A 10 7.82 4.76 -13.50
CA SER A 10 9.07 5.27 -12.92
C SER A 10 10.18 5.20 -13.96
N ILE A 11 11.00 6.25 -14.01
CA ILE A 11 12.13 6.36 -14.93
C ILE A 11 13.40 6.19 -14.12
N GLN A 12 14.12 5.11 -14.39
CA GLN A 12 15.51 4.98 -13.93
C GLN A 12 16.38 5.81 -14.87
N PRO A 13 17.05 6.88 -14.37
CA PRO A 13 17.94 7.69 -15.19
C PRO A 13 19.16 6.87 -15.65
N ASP A 14 19.88 7.38 -16.64
CA ASP A 14 21.15 6.78 -17.08
C ASP A 14 22.09 6.63 -15.87
N LYS A 15 22.65 5.43 -15.73
CA LYS A 15 23.68 5.12 -14.77
C LYS A 15 24.80 4.35 -15.46
N GLY A 16 25.91 5.04 -15.70
CA GLY A 16 27.15 4.45 -16.23
C GLY A 16 27.12 4.17 -17.73
N GLY A 17 26.51 5.07 -18.53
CA GLY A 17 26.47 4.95 -20.00
C GLY A 17 25.42 3.96 -20.50
N LYS A 18 24.40 3.69 -19.68
CA LYS A 18 23.28 2.80 -20.01
C LYS A 18 22.06 3.65 -20.27
N SER A 19 21.35 3.37 -21.35
CA SER A 19 20.12 4.08 -21.68
C SER A 19 19.13 4.07 -20.50
N PRO A 20 18.40 5.18 -20.27
CA PRO A 20 17.34 5.24 -19.27
C PRO A 20 16.34 4.08 -19.44
N LYS A 21 15.80 3.60 -18.31
CA LYS A 21 14.80 2.53 -18.32
C LYS A 21 13.49 3.05 -17.75
N THR A 22 12.40 2.78 -18.46
CA THR A 22 11.04 3.07 -18.00
C THR A 22 10.40 1.78 -17.49
N TYR A 23 9.87 1.84 -16.27
CA TYR A 23 9.12 0.76 -15.64
C TYR A 23 7.66 1.21 -15.52
N GLN A 24 6.73 0.35 -15.93
CA GLN A 24 5.31 0.56 -15.79
C GLN A 24 4.74 -0.45 -14.78
N PHE A 25 3.95 0.05 -13.85
CA PHE A 25 3.34 -0.72 -12.76
C PHE A 25 1.84 -0.53 -12.81
N ILE A 26 1.10 -1.63 -12.58
CA ILE A 26 -0.32 -1.58 -12.25
C ILE A 26 -0.41 -1.58 -10.73
N ILE A 27 -1.06 -0.56 -10.17
CA ILE A 27 -1.20 -0.40 -8.73
C ILE A 27 -2.62 -0.76 -8.33
N GLU A 28 -2.74 -1.81 -7.52
CA GLU A 28 -4.00 -2.33 -6.99
C GLU A 28 -4.00 -2.24 -5.45
N PHE A 29 -5.19 -2.12 -4.86
CA PHE A 29 -5.35 -1.95 -3.42
C PHE A 29 -6.22 -3.02 -2.81
N SER A 30 -5.70 -3.78 -1.85
CA SER A 30 -6.48 -4.81 -1.19
C SER A 30 -7.33 -4.25 -0.03
N MET A 31 -8.24 -5.07 0.48
CA MET A 31 -9.02 -4.74 1.68
C MET A 31 -8.15 -4.45 2.91
N HIS A 32 -6.91 -4.93 2.97
CA HIS A 32 -5.98 -4.65 4.06
C HIS A 32 -5.67 -3.16 4.23
N CYS A 33 -5.91 -2.34 3.19
CA CYS A 33 -5.75 -0.89 3.26
C CYS A 33 -6.73 -0.21 4.23
N PHE A 34 -7.93 -0.75 4.43
CA PHE A 34 -8.99 -0.13 5.26
C PHE A 34 -9.56 -1.06 6.34
N THR A 35 -9.01 -2.27 6.48
CA THR A 35 -9.45 -3.25 7.47
C THR A 35 -8.30 -3.74 8.35
N ARG A 36 -8.62 -4.25 9.53
CA ARG A 36 -7.69 -4.89 10.48
C ARG A 36 -8.13 -6.31 10.83
N GLY A 37 -7.19 -7.11 11.33
CA GLY A 37 -7.53 -8.38 11.97
C GLY A 37 -8.20 -8.16 13.32
N PHE A 38 -8.82 -9.22 13.83
CA PHE A 38 -9.44 -9.28 15.15
C PHE A 38 -9.20 -10.64 15.79
N SER A 39 -9.20 -10.69 17.11
CA SER A 39 -9.07 -11.95 17.86
C SER A 39 -10.43 -12.63 18.00
N PRO A 40 -10.52 -13.96 18.08
CA PRO A 40 -11.79 -14.65 18.36
C PRO A 40 -12.47 -14.22 19.66
N GLU A 41 -11.69 -13.78 20.66
CA GLU A 41 -12.16 -13.31 21.97
C GLU A 41 -12.49 -11.81 21.98
N GLU A 42 -12.20 -11.09 20.90
CA GLU A 42 -12.50 -9.66 20.79
C GLU A 42 -14.01 -9.47 20.70
N ASN A 43 -14.57 -8.58 21.52
CA ASN A 43 -15.96 -8.18 21.38
C ASN A 43 -16.08 -7.20 20.18
N ILE A 44 -16.58 -7.70 19.06
CA ILE A 44 -16.64 -6.98 17.79
C ILE A 44 -18.06 -6.50 17.48
N ASP A 45 -18.17 -5.32 16.86
CA ASP A 45 -19.40 -4.93 16.19
C ASP A 45 -19.51 -5.68 14.85
N LYS A 46 -20.51 -6.55 14.74
CA LYS A 46 -20.75 -7.34 13.53
C LYS A 46 -21.08 -6.48 12.31
N ASN A 47 -21.57 -5.25 12.51
CA ASN A 47 -21.81 -4.31 11.41
C ASN A 47 -20.51 -3.81 10.76
N LEU A 48 -19.39 -3.92 11.47
CA LEU A 48 -18.07 -3.57 10.95
C LEU A 48 -17.34 -4.76 10.31
N LEU A 49 -17.96 -5.94 10.29
CA LEU A 49 -17.37 -7.12 9.69
C LEU A 49 -17.34 -7.00 8.16
N TYR A 50 -16.14 -7.13 7.60
CA TYR A 50 -15.90 -7.17 6.18
C TYR A 50 -15.46 -8.58 5.78
N GLU A 51 -16.24 -9.24 4.94
CA GLU A 51 -15.95 -10.58 4.45
C GLU A 51 -15.60 -10.51 2.96
N HIS A 52 -14.45 -11.10 2.61
CA HIS A 52 -13.99 -11.17 1.22
C HIS A 52 -13.22 -12.45 0.99
N PHE A 53 -13.73 -13.29 0.08
CA PHE A 53 -13.27 -14.66 -0.13
C PHE A 53 -13.21 -15.45 1.20
N ASN A 54 -12.03 -15.96 1.56
CA ASN A 54 -11.83 -16.79 2.74
C ASN A 54 -11.34 -16.00 3.96
N GLU A 55 -11.41 -14.67 3.91
CA GLU A 55 -10.89 -13.82 4.96
C GLU A 55 -11.96 -12.89 5.52
N LYS A 56 -12.01 -12.82 6.85
CA LYS A 56 -12.86 -11.92 7.62
C LYS A 56 -11.99 -10.91 8.34
N ARG A 57 -12.31 -9.64 8.19
CA ARG A 57 -11.58 -8.52 8.79
C ARG A 57 -12.57 -7.49 9.33
N LEU A 58 -12.15 -6.66 10.27
CA LEU A 58 -12.98 -5.53 10.72
C LEU A 58 -12.63 -4.27 9.94
N PHE A 59 -13.65 -3.54 9.56
CA PHE A 59 -13.50 -2.17 9.08
C PHE A 59 -12.83 -1.31 10.15
N ASP A 60 -11.80 -0.57 9.75
CA ASP A 60 -11.02 0.29 10.63
C ASP A 60 -11.08 1.71 10.09
N PHE A 61 -11.84 2.57 10.78
CA PHE A 61 -12.04 3.96 10.41
C PHE A 61 -10.71 4.73 10.27
N LYS A 62 -9.74 4.46 11.15
CA LYS A 62 -8.43 5.12 11.09
C LYS A 62 -7.67 4.68 9.85
N ARG A 63 -7.66 3.38 9.53
CA ARG A 63 -7.05 2.88 8.30
C ARG A 63 -7.75 3.44 7.07
N TYR A 64 -9.08 3.49 7.08
CA TYR A 64 -9.88 4.06 6.00
C TYR A 64 -9.53 5.52 5.69
N GLU A 65 -9.33 6.35 6.71
CA GLU A 65 -8.87 7.72 6.50
C GLU A 65 -7.43 7.78 5.99
N LEU A 66 -6.53 7.02 6.60
CA LEU A 66 -5.11 6.99 6.22
C LEU A 66 -4.86 6.41 4.83
N CYS A 67 -5.75 5.56 4.31
CA CYS A 67 -5.53 4.96 3.00
C CYS A 67 -5.85 5.90 1.83
N LYS A 68 -6.60 6.98 2.05
CA LYS A 68 -6.91 7.98 1.01
C LYS A 68 -5.67 8.62 0.39
N ASP A 69 -4.59 8.79 1.15
CA ASP A 69 -3.32 9.36 0.68
C ASP A 69 -2.36 8.30 0.07
N ARG A 70 -2.70 7.00 0.13
CA ARG A 70 -1.82 5.93 -0.39
C ARG A 70 -1.48 6.07 -1.87
N PRO A 71 -2.41 6.43 -2.78
CA PRO A 71 -2.06 6.66 -4.17
C PRO A 71 -0.99 7.74 -4.34
N ASN A 72 -1.05 8.82 -3.54
CA ASN A 72 -0.08 9.90 -3.58
C ASN A 72 1.29 9.47 -3.05
N ILE A 73 1.32 8.67 -1.98
CA ILE A 73 2.56 8.07 -1.47
C ILE A 73 3.23 7.19 -2.54
N ILE A 74 2.46 6.33 -3.20
CA ILE A 74 2.98 5.42 -4.24
C ILE A 74 3.52 6.21 -5.43
N LYS A 75 2.83 7.27 -5.87
CA LYS A 75 3.27 8.14 -6.97
C LYS A 75 4.60 8.86 -6.71
N ASN A 76 5.05 8.91 -5.45
CA ASN A 76 6.28 9.57 -5.04
C ASN A 76 7.27 8.59 -4.39
N ILE A 77 7.06 7.29 -4.50
CA ILE A 77 7.88 6.29 -3.80
C ILE A 77 9.33 6.25 -4.30
N ASP A 78 9.55 6.51 -5.59
CA ASP A 78 10.88 6.58 -6.21
C ASP A 78 11.66 7.85 -5.84
N LYS A 79 10.98 8.86 -5.31
CA LYS A 79 11.60 10.10 -4.81
C LYS A 79 12.03 9.99 -3.34
N LYS A 80 11.63 8.92 -2.65
CA LYS A 80 11.96 8.73 -1.23
C LYS A 80 13.22 7.90 -1.06
N THR A 81 14.01 8.24 -0.03
CA THR A 81 15.08 7.36 0.42
C THR A 81 14.47 6.15 1.10
N CYS A 82 14.85 4.96 0.65
CA CYS A 82 14.41 3.70 1.25
C CYS A 82 15.48 3.15 2.17
N PHE A 83 15.10 2.83 3.41
CA PHE A 83 15.93 2.06 4.33
C PHE A 83 15.71 0.58 4.09
N HIS A 84 16.77 -0.16 3.77
CA HIS A 84 16.73 -1.61 3.66
C HIS A 84 16.92 -2.23 5.05
N THR A 85 15.96 -3.02 5.53
CA THR A 85 15.96 -3.57 6.89
C THR A 85 16.89 -4.76 7.10
N GLY A 86 17.62 -5.18 6.06
CA GLY A 86 18.45 -6.40 6.07
C GLY A 86 17.65 -7.71 5.96
N LYS A 87 16.32 -7.65 5.98
CA LYS A 87 15.41 -8.80 5.81
C LYS A 87 14.54 -8.67 4.56
N SER A 88 15.11 -8.15 3.46
CA SER A 88 14.41 -7.91 2.19
C SER A 88 13.19 -6.98 2.27
N ASN A 89 13.07 -6.19 3.33
CA ASN A 89 12.04 -5.15 3.43
C ASN A 89 12.67 -3.78 3.21
N PHE A 90 11.94 -2.91 2.50
CA PHE A 90 12.31 -1.53 2.26
C PHE A 90 11.28 -0.62 2.92
N LEU A 91 11.77 0.35 3.69
CA LEU A 91 10.94 1.34 4.37
C LEU A 91 11.21 2.72 3.77
N PRO A 92 10.24 3.37 3.11
CA PRO A 92 10.42 4.75 2.66
C PRO A 92 10.49 5.68 3.88
N LEU A 93 11.58 6.41 3.99
CA LEU A 93 11.75 7.43 5.03
C LEU A 93 10.89 8.65 4.69
N SER A 94 10.23 9.20 5.71
CA SER A 94 9.45 10.45 5.63
C SER A 94 10.08 11.41 6.63
N TYR A 95 10.56 12.57 6.19
CA TYR A 95 11.00 13.66 7.06
C TYR A 95 9.81 14.57 7.39
#